data_AF-A0A2K0Y1S4-F1
#
_entry.id   AF-A0A2K0Y1S4-F1
#
_cell.length_a   1.000
_cell.length_b   1.000
_cell.length_c   1.000
_cell.angle_alpha   90.00
_cell.angle_beta   90.00
_cell.angle_gamma   90.00
#
_symmetry.space_group_name_H-M   'P 1'
#
loop_
_entity.id
_entity.type
_entity.pdbx_description
1 polymer ?
#
loop_
_entity_poly.entity_id
_entity_poly.type
_entity_poly.pdbx_seq_one_letter_code
_entity_poly.pdbx_strand_id
1 'polypeptide(L)'
;APAAQPAPPPPPPADWQDRATTAGDWRYQVDGAGSAALFGPDAQGSLFVIRCDRTTRRVSLLRPGPAQAAMTVRTSYGAVSWPAGPATGAIAATQATRAASDATLDQIAYSRGRFAVEVQGLEMLVLPSWAEVGRVVEDCRA
;
A
#
# COMPACT_ATOMS: atom_id res chain seq x y z
N ALA A 1 -56.17 -6.26 3.72
CA ALA A 1 -55.01 -5.92 4.57
C ALA A 1 -53.97 -5.24 3.70
N PRO A 2 -53.29 -4.16 4.13
CA PRO A 2 -52.21 -3.57 3.35
C PRO A 2 -51.02 -4.53 3.31
N ALA A 3 -50.42 -4.72 2.14
CA ALA A 3 -49.22 -5.54 1.98
C ALA A 3 -48.02 -4.87 2.65
N ALA A 4 -47.22 -5.65 3.39
CA ALA A 4 -45.98 -5.16 4.00
C ALA A 4 -44.98 -4.77 2.91
N GLN A 5 -44.42 -3.56 3.00
CA GLN A 5 -43.38 -3.11 2.07
C GLN A 5 -42.08 -3.90 2.28
N PRO A 6 -41.35 -4.23 1.18
CA PRO A 6 -40.03 -4.86 1.30
C PRO A 6 -39.05 -3.97 2.06
N ALA A 7 -38.21 -4.58 2.89
CA ALA A 7 -37.15 -3.86 3.60
C ALA A 7 -36.15 -3.26 2.59
N PRO A 8 -35.60 -2.06 2.86
CA PRO A 8 -34.60 -1.45 2.01
C PRO A 8 -33.31 -2.30 1.96
N PRO A 9 -32.58 -2.28 0.83
CA PRO A 9 -31.33 -3.02 0.70
C PRO A 9 -30.28 -2.51 1.70
N PRO A 10 -29.33 -3.37 2.13
CA PRO A 10 -28.26 -2.97 3.04
C PRO A 10 -27.41 -1.84 2.41
N PRO A 11 -26.87 -0.93 3.24
CA PRO A 11 -26.02 0.15 2.75
C PRO A 11 -24.78 -0.42 2.05
N PRO A 12 -24.25 0.27 1.03
CA PRO A 12 -23.02 -0.15 0.36
C PRO A 12 -21.85 -0.20 1.35
N PRO A 13 -20.83 -1.06 1.11
CA PRO A 13 -19.63 -1.07 1.93
C PRO A 13 -19.00 0.33 1.99
N ALA A 14 -18.55 0.74 3.17
CA ALA A 14 -17.89 2.03 3.36
C ALA A 14 -16.69 2.18 2.40
N ASP A 15 -16.59 3.35 1.77
CA ASP A 15 -15.46 3.67 0.90
C ASP A 15 -14.17 3.66 1.72
N TRP A 16 -13.04 3.34 1.10
CA TRP A 16 -11.78 3.15 1.82
C TRP A 16 -11.31 4.42 2.55
N GLN A 17 -11.76 5.59 2.09
CA GLN A 17 -11.52 6.91 2.68
C GLN A 17 -12.24 7.08 4.02
N ASP A 18 -13.41 6.45 4.19
CA ASP A 18 -14.22 6.53 5.41
C ASP A 18 -13.78 5.53 6.48
N ARG A 19 -12.93 4.56 6.11
CA ARG A 19 -12.36 3.59 7.04
C ARG A 19 -11.33 4.26 7.95
N ALA A 20 -11.21 3.78 9.18
CA ALA A 20 -10.14 4.17 10.08
C ALA A 20 -8.77 3.82 9.46
N THR A 21 -7.79 4.69 9.66
CA THR A 21 -6.39 4.40 9.32
C THR A 21 -5.93 3.16 10.09
N THR A 22 -5.23 2.25 9.43
CA THR A 22 -4.62 1.10 10.08
C THR A 22 -3.69 1.59 11.19
N ALA A 23 -3.74 0.95 12.36
CA ALA A 23 -2.84 1.30 13.47
C ALA A 23 -1.39 0.96 13.12
N GLY A 24 -0.49 1.91 13.31
CA GLY A 24 0.94 1.77 13.07
C GLY A 24 1.59 3.09 12.69
N ASP A 25 2.91 3.07 12.65
CA ASP A 25 3.73 4.23 12.31
C ASP A 25 4.69 3.90 11.17
N TRP A 26 5.07 4.95 10.42
CA TRP A 26 6.14 4.86 9.43
C TRP A 26 7.51 4.97 10.09
N ARG A 27 8.43 4.15 9.61
CA ARG A 27 9.85 4.26 9.92
C ARG A 27 10.64 4.27 8.63
N TYR A 28 11.34 5.37 8.40
CA TYR A 28 12.24 5.50 7.28
C TYR A 28 13.64 4.99 7.64
N GLN A 29 14.23 4.22 6.74
CA GLN A 29 15.59 3.69 6.87
C GLN A 29 16.33 3.78 5.53
N VAL A 30 17.65 3.87 5.61
CA VAL A 30 18.56 3.90 4.46
C VAL A 30 19.57 2.79 4.65
N ASP A 31 19.89 2.09 3.56
CA ASP A 31 20.95 1.09 3.52
C ASP A 31 21.79 1.25 2.25
N GLY A 32 22.82 0.40 2.09
CA GLY A 32 23.73 0.48 0.94
C GLY A 32 23.06 0.23 -0.41
N ALA A 33 21.86 -0.35 -0.45
CA ALA A 33 21.13 -0.65 -1.68
C ALA A 33 20.01 0.38 -1.98
N GLY A 34 19.66 1.25 -1.04
CA GLY A 34 18.68 2.32 -1.26
C GLY A 34 18.02 2.80 0.02
N SER A 35 16.73 3.11 -0.06
CA SER A 35 15.93 3.54 1.09
C SER A 35 14.63 2.76 1.20
N ALA A 36 14.07 2.69 2.39
CA ALA A 36 12.80 2.04 2.64
C ALA A 36 12.00 2.79 3.70
N ALA A 37 10.67 2.76 3.57
CA ALA A 37 9.74 3.13 4.61
C ALA A 37 8.93 1.89 4.99
N LEU A 38 8.93 1.57 6.28
CA LEU A 38 8.29 0.40 6.86
C LEU A 38 7.14 0.88 7.74
N PHE A 39 5.95 0.38 7.49
CA PHE A 39 4.76 0.68 8.26
C PHE A 39 4.39 -0.51 9.15
N GLY A 40 4.14 -0.27 10.43
CA GLY A 40 3.66 -1.30 11.35
C GLY A 40 3.54 -0.82 12.79
N PRO A 41 2.97 -1.66 13.68
CA PRO A 41 2.74 -1.30 15.08
C PRO A 41 4.03 -1.25 15.92
N ASP A 42 5.06 -2.01 15.55
CA ASP A 42 6.31 -2.12 16.30
C ASP A 42 7.49 -2.42 15.36
N ALA A 43 8.72 -2.36 15.87
CA ALA A 43 9.94 -2.50 15.07
C ALA A 43 10.19 -3.92 14.53
N GLN A 44 9.49 -4.93 15.06
CA GLN A 44 9.69 -6.34 14.72
C GLN A 44 8.71 -6.82 13.64
N GLY A 45 7.54 -6.18 13.53
CA GLY A 45 6.52 -6.49 12.54
C GLY A 45 6.21 -5.30 11.63
N SER A 46 6.45 -5.46 10.33
CA SER A 46 5.98 -4.51 9.32
C SER A 46 4.73 -5.06 8.62
N LEU A 47 3.66 -4.28 8.56
CA LEU A 47 2.45 -4.58 7.81
C LEU A 47 2.62 -4.22 6.32
N PHE A 48 3.46 -3.24 6.01
CA PHE A 48 3.74 -2.82 4.65
C PHE A 48 5.13 -2.22 4.54
N VAL A 49 5.78 -2.42 3.39
CA VAL A 49 7.08 -1.83 3.09
C VAL A 49 7.07 -1.24 1.70
N ILE A 50 7.52 0.01 1.58
CA ILE A 50 7.89 0.62 0.30
C ILE A 50 9.40 0.77 0.29
N ARG A 51 10.06 0.20 -0.72
CA ARG A 51 11.52 0.18 -0.84
C ARG A 51 11.96 0.65 -2.20
N CYS A 52 12.91 1.58 -2.21
CA CYS A 52 13.70 1.89 -3.39
C CYS A 52 14.94 1.00 -3.45
N ASP A 53 15.18 0.40 -4.61
CA ASP A 53 16.50 -0.08 -5.03
C ASP A 53 17.10 0.97 -5.98
N ARG A 54 18.15 1.66 -5.51
CA ARG A 54 18.81 2.73 -6.26
C ARG A 54 19.63 2.20 -7.43
N THR A 55 20.11 0.97 -7.36
CA THR A 55 20.92 0.34 -8.42
C THR A 55 20.07 0.11 -9.66
N THR A 56 18.83 -0.34 -9.47
CA THR A 56 17.90 -0.63 -10.57
C THR A 56 16.88 0.49 -10.82
N ARG A 57 16.85 1.52 -9.96
CA ARG A 57 15.84 2.60 -9.95
C ARG A 57 14.42 2.06 -9.96
N ARG A 58 14.18 1.07 -9.10
CA ARG A 58 12.86 0.44 -8.95
C ARG A 58 12.34 0.60 -7.53
N VAL A 59 11.06 0.88 -7.44
CA VAL A 59 10.32 0.88 -6.18
C VAL A 59 9.56 -0.43 -6.08
N SER A 60 9.72 -1.11 -4.94
CA SER A 60 8.99 -2.32 -4.59
C SER A 60 8.05 -2.04 -3.41
N LEU A 61 6.82 -2.52 -3.53
CA LEU A 61 5.85 -2.56 -2.45
C LEU A 61 5.75 -3.99 -1.96
N LEU A 62 5.87 -4.20 -0.66
CA LEU A 62 5.76 -5.52 -0.05
C LEU A 62 4.64 -5.52 0.98
N ARG A 63 3.78 -6.52 0.88
CA ARG A 63 2.69 -6.80 1.84
C ARG A 63 2.86 -8.23 2.36
N PRO A 64 3.26 -8.43 3.63
CA PRO A 64 3.36 -9.75 4.22
C PRO A 64 2.03 -10.51 4.20
N GLY A 65 2.11 -11.81 3.94
CA GLY A 65 0.97 -12.69 3.71
C GLY A 65 1.20 -13.64 2.52
N PRO A 66 0.16 -14.37 2.08
CA PRO A 66 0.28 -15.26 0.93
C PRO A 66 0.69 -14.48 -0.32
N ALA A 67 1.50 -15.09 -1.17
CA ALA A 67 1.87 -14.51 -2.45
C ALA A 67 0.65 -14.46 -3.38
N GLN A 68 0.40 -13.30 -3.97
CA GLN A 68 -0.66 -13.08 -4.95
C GLN A 68 -0.11 -12.48 -6.23
N ALA A 69 -0.85 -12.69 -7.33
CA ALA A 69 -0.48 -12.22 -8.66
C ALA A 69 -0.72 -10.71 -8.87
N ALA A 70 -1.42 -10.05 -7.94
CA ALA A 70 -1.73 -8.63 -8.03
C ALA A 70 -1.79 -7.96 -6.65
N MET A 71 -1.47 -6.66 -6.66
CA MET A 71 -1.63 -5.74 -5.53
C MET A 71 -2.34 -4.49 -6.06
N THR A 72 -3.45 -4.10 -5.45
CA THR A 72 -4.18 -2.88 -5.82
C THR A 72 -3.80 -1.75 -4.88
N VAL A 73 -3.46 -0.61 -5.45
CA VAL A 73 -3.19 0.63 -4.72
C VAL A 73 -4.33 1.60 -5.01
N ARG A 74 -4.92 2.18 -3.96
CA ARG A 74 -5.99 3.18 -4.05
C ARG A 74 -5.52 4.48 -3.45
N THR A 75 -5.64 5.54 -4.23
CA THR A 75 -5.25 6.89 -3.83
C THR A 75 -6.44 7.81 -4.03
N SER A 76 -6.34 9.07 -3.60
CA SER A 76 -7.36 10.08 -3.94
C SER A 76 -7.50 10.36 -5.44
N TYR A 77 -6.59 9.83 -6.28
CA TYR A 77 -6.62 9.97 -7.74
C TYR A 77 -7.26 8.77 -8.45
N GLY A 78 -7.52 7.67 -7.73
CA GLY A 78 -8.11 6.46 -8.28
C GLY A 78 -7.45 5.18 -7.77
N ALA A 79 -7.86 4.06 -8.36
CA ALA A 79 -7.34 2.73 -8.06
C ALA A 79 -6.49 2.22 -9.22
N VAL A 80 -5.32 1.66 -8.92
CA VAL A 80 -4.43 1.02 -9.90
C VAL A 80 -4.08 -0.37 -9.40
N SER A 81 -4.28 -1.37 -10.25
CA SER A 81 -3.87 -2.76 -9.98
C SER A 81 -2.51 -3.02 -10.59
N TRP A 82 -1.57 -3.51 -9.79
CA TRP A 82 -0.22 -3.83 -10.20
C TRP A 82 0.01 -5.34 -10.25
N PRO A 83 0.61 -5.88 -11.33
CA PRO A 83 1.13 -7.25 -11.27
C PRO A 83 2.13 -7.38 -10.13
N ALA A 84 1.96 -8.45 -9.38
CA ALA A 84 2.71 -8.79 -8.20
C ALA A 84 3.11 -10.27 -8.24
N GLY A 85 3.98 -10.67 -7.33
CA GLY A 85 4.38 -12.06 -7.17
C GLY A 85 4.95 -12.33 -5.78
N PRO A 86 5.48 -13.53 -5.53
CA PRO A 86 6.15 -13.83 -4.27
C PRO A 86 7.37 -12.92 -4.09
N ALA A 87 7.53 -12.35 -2.90
CA ALA A 87 8.74 -11.63 -2.53
C ALA A 87 9.93 -12.58 -2.37
N THR A 88 11.13 -12.10 -2.68
CA THR A 88 12.39 -12.79 -2.39
C THR A 88 12.79 -12.53 -0.94
N GLY A 89 12.37 -13.39 -0.01
CA GLY A 89 12.68 -13.24 1.41
C GLY A 89 12.24 -14.42 2.26
N ALA A 90 12.63 -14.43 3.53
CA ALA A 90 12.27 -15.47 4.49
C ALA A 90 10.79 -15.41 4.92
N ILE A 91 10.17 -14.24 4.82
CA ILE A 91 8.76 -14.02 5.16
C ILE A 91 7.94 -14.09 3.87
N ALA A 92 6.89 -14.91 3.87
CA ALA A 92 5.92 -14.92 2.78
C ALA A 92 5.29 -13.53 2.63
N ALA A 93 5.40 -12.98 1.42
CA ALA A 93 4.84 -11.68 1.09
C ALA A 93 4.46 -11.60 -0.38
N THR A 94 3.47 -10.76 -0.68
CA THR A 94 3.19 -10.28 -2.04
C THR A 94 4.04 -9.05 -2.32
N GLN A 95 4.79 -9.06 -3.42
CA GLN A 95 5.64 -7.96 -3.87
C GLN A 95 5.20 -7.47 -5.25
N ALA A 96 4.99 -6.17 -5.38
CA ALA A 96 4.79 -5.49 -6.66
C ALA A 96 5.93 -4.50 -6.90
N THR A 97 6.52 -4.52 -8.09
CA THR A 97 7.68 -3.69 -8.42
C THR A 97 7.38 -2.78 -9.61
N ARG A 98 7.81 -1.52 -9.52
CA ARG A 98 7.65 -0.48 -10.54
C ARG A 98 8.94 0.28 -10.79
N ALA A 99 9.03 0.88 -11.97
CA ALA A 99 10.08 1.85 -12.24
C ALA A 99 9.85 3.09 -11.36
N ALA A 100 10.93 3.74 -10.91
CA ALA A 100 10.84 4.97 -10.14
C ALA A 100 10.07 6.10 -10.87
N SER A 101 9.97 6.03 -12.20
CA SER A 101 9.22 6.97 -13.04
C SER A 101 7.71 6.68 -13.14
N ASP A 102 7.19 5.65 -12.46
CA ASP A 102 5.75 5.35 -12.48
C ASP A 102 4.97 6.47 -11.77
N ALA A 103 4.05 7.12 -12.49
CA ALA A 103 3.27 8.26 -11.98
C ALA A 103 2.35 7.88 -10.81
N THR A 104 1.99 6.60 -10.66
CA THR A 104 1.20 6.13 -9.52
C THR A 104 1.98 6.32 -8.21
N LEU A 105 3.32 6.30 -8.23
CA LEU A 105 4.14 6.58 -7.05
C LEU A 105 3.92 8.02 -6.55
N ASP A 106 3.75 8.98 -7.46
CA ASP A 106 3.37 10.36 -7.11
C ASP A 106 1.95 10.41 -6.55
N GLN A 107 1.01 9.67 -7.15
CA GLN A 107 -0.36 9.61 -6.65
C GLN A 107 -0.43 9.06 -5.21
N ILE A 108 0.46 8.12 -4.85
CA ILE A 108 0.60 7.63 -3.47
C ILE A 108 1.13 8.75 -2.57
N ALA A 109 2.26 9.37 -2.94
CA ALA A 109 2.92 10.39 -2.12
C ALA A 109 2.05 11.63 -1.89
N TYR A 110 1.25 12.02 -2.89
CA TYR A 110 0.36 13.19 -2.84
C TYR A 110 -1.09 12.83 -2.52
N SER A 111 -1.39 11.59 -2.13
CA SER A 111 -2.75 11.21 -1.74
C SER A 111 -3.21 12.05 -0.54
N ARG A 112 -4.51 12.41 -0.51
CA ARG A 112 -5.08 13.28 0.54
C ARG A 112 -5.15 12.59 1.90
N GLY A 113 -4.07 12.65 2.65
CA GLY A 113 -3.92 12.15 4.02
C GLY A 113 -3.73 10.64 4.15
N ARG A 114 -4.34 9.85 3.26
CA ARG A 114 -4.25 8.37 3.27
C ARG A 114 -4.34 7.77 1.88
N PHE A 115 -3.86 6.54 1.74
CA PHE A 115 -4.02 5.67 0.58
C PHE A 115 -4.31 4.24 1.06
N ALA A 116 -4.88 3.38 0.23
CA ALA A 116 -5.14 2.00 0.58
C ALA A 116 -4.35 1.00 -0.27
N VAL A 117 -4.02 -0.13 0.34
CA VAL A 117 -3.37 -1.26 -0.32
C VAL A 117 -4.21 -2.51 -0.12
N GLU A 118 -4.56 -3.16 -1.22
CA GLU A 118 -5.35 -4.38 -1.23
C GLU A 118 -4.57 -5.52 -1.87
N VAL A 119 -4.61 -6.67 -1.22
CA VAL A 119 -4.09 -7.95 -1.72
C VAL A 119 -5.15 -9.00 -1.40
N GLN A 120 -5.47 -9.85 -2.37
CA GLN A 120 -6.53 -10.83 -2.22
C GLN A 120 -6.29 -11.74 -0.99
N GLY A 121 -7.33 -11.92 -0.17
CA GLY A 121 -7.25 -12.76 1.03
C GLY A 121 -6.56 -12.11 2.23
N LEU A 122 -6.15 -10.84 2.12
CA LEU A 122 -5.63 -10.05 3.22
C LEU A 122 -6.57 -8.89 3.54
N GLU A 123 -6.52 -8.41 4.78
CA GLU A 123 -7.20 -7.18 5.16
C GLU A 123 -6.57 -5.99 4.41
N MET A 124 -7.46 -5.15 3.84
CA MET A 124 -7.10 -3.87 3.24
C MET A 124 -6.36 -3.01 4.26
N LEU A 125 -5.18 -2.53 3.88
CA LEU A 125 -4.50 -1.51 4.66
C LEU A 125 -4.98 -0.13 4.23
N VAL A 126 -5.23 0.73 5.20
CA VAL A 126 -5.44 2.17 4.99
C VAL A 126 -4.29 2.87 5.66
N LEU A 127 -3.35 3.34 4.85
CA LEU A 127 -2.05 3.85 5.26
C LEU A 127 -2.01 5.37 5.18
N PRO A 128 -1.37 6.06 6.14
CA PRO A 128 -1.16 7.49 6.02
C PRO A 128 -0.15 7.81 4.91
N SER A 129 -0.41 8.84 4.10
CA SER A 129 0.51 9.34 3.06
C SER A 129 1.53 10.35 3.65
N TRP A 130 2.31 9.91 4.64
CA TRP A 130 3.30 10.76 5.32
C TRP A 130 4.61 10.89 4.52
N ALA A 131 5.49 11.79 5.01
CA ALA A 131 6.71 12.22 4.33
C ALA A 131 7.69 11.08 4.01
N GLU A 132 7.70 10.01 4.82
CA GLU A 132 8.57 8.85 4.63
C GLU A 132 8.31 8.17 3.28
N VAL A 133 7.06 8.11 2.84
CA VAL A 133 6.67 7.51 1.56
C VAL A 133 7.19 8.34 0.39
N GLY A 134 6.98 9.66 0.43
CA GLY A 134 7.49 10.58 -0.59
C GLY A 134 9.01 10.55 -0.69
N ARG A 135 9.70 10.52 0.46
CA ARG A 135 11.16 10.47 0.54
C ARG A 135 11.75 9.24 -0.16
N VAL A 136 11.13 8.06 0.00
CA VAL A 136 11.57 6.84 -0.71
C VAL A 136 11.43 6.97 -2.23
N VAL A 137 10.35 7.59 -2.70
CA VAL A 137 10.12 7.82 -4.14
C VAL A 137 11.14 8.80 -4.71
N GLU A 138 11.40 9.90 -4.00
CA GLU A 138 12.41 10.91 -4.37
C GLU A 138 13.83 10.31 -4.42
N ASP A 139 14.22 9.56 -3.38
CA ASP A 139 15.51 8.87 -3.31
C ASP A 139 15.77 7.92 -4.48
N CYS A 140 14.71 7.38 -5.08
CA CYS A 140 14.80 6.45 -6.19
C CYS A 140 14.95 7.12 -7.55
N ARG A 141 14.64 8.41 -7.62
CA ARG A 141 14.69 9.21 -8.84
C ARG A 141 15.99 10.00 -8.98
N ALA A 142 16.64 10.31 -7.85
CA ALA A 142 17.97 10.90 -7.81
C ALA A 142 19.00 10.09 -8.62
#